data_AF-A0A520IQ48-F1
#
_entry.id   AF-A0A520IQ48-F1
#
_cell.length_a   1.000
_cell.length_b   1.000
_cell.length_c   1.000
_cell.angle_alpha   90.00
_cell.angle_beta   90.00
_cell.angle_gamma   90.00
#
_symmetry.space_group_name_H-M   'P 1'
#
loop_
_entity.id
_entity.type
_entity.pdbx_description
1 polymer ?
#
loop_
_entity_poly.entity_id
_entity_poly.type
_entity_poly.pdbx_seq_one_letter_code
_entity_poly.pdbx_strand_id
1 'polypeptide(L)'
;IQSLGAKPIFVENVAGIEGEGSGGYAGEMSPEYQAAQAELVSGHIAKQDIVITTALIPGRPAPRLISAAQVASMRPGSVIVDLAVESGGNVEGSVAGEAVVVSGVTIVGYRNVASRLAADASALFSRNLFNFLSAFWDKEQGKPVLDEEIGDAIRLTQGGKVVNARLLS
;
A
#
# COMPACT_ATOMS: atom_id res chain seq x y z
N ILE A 1 -10.50 -3.84 11.75
CA ILE A 1 -9.34 -4.65 12.22
C ILE A 1 -9.62 -5.43 13.52
N GLN A 2 -10.35 -4.87 14.49
CA GLN A 2 -10.73 -5.61 15.72
C GLN A 2 -11.57 -6.87 15.43
N SER A 3 -12.41 -6.85 14.38
CA SER A 3 -13.16 -8.03 13.92
C SER A 3 -12.27 -9.20 13.49
N LEU A 4 -10.99 -8.95 13.19
CA LEU A 4 -9.98 -9.96 12.84
C LEU A 4 -9.11 -10.34 14.05
N GLY A 5 -9.43 -9.87 15.25
CA GLY A 5 -8.70 -10.14 16.50
C GLY A 5 -7.48 -9.25 16.75
N ALA A 6 -7.22 -8.26 15.89
CA ALA A 6 -6.10 -7.33 16.06
C ALA A 6 -6.39 -6.30 17.16
N LYS A 7 -5.34 -5.91 17.90
CA LYS A 7 -5.39 -4.81 18.88
C LYS A 7 -4.95 -3.51 18.21
N PRO A 8 -5.84 -2.54 17.99
CA PRO A 8 -5.45 -1.26 17.45
C PRO A 8 -4.59 -0.50 18.46
N ILE A 9 -3.63 0.27 17.96
CA ILE A 9 -2.84 1.21 18.75
C ILE A 9 -3.23 2.62 18.32
N PHE A 10 -3.50 3.49 19.28
CA PHE A 10 -3.94 4.87 19.04
C PHE A 10 -3.12 5.82 19.92
N VAL A 11 -2.89 7.02 19.40
CA VAL A 11 -2.43 8.13 20.22
C VAL A 11 -3.61 8.64 21.03
N GLU A 12 -3.61 8.39 22.34
CA GLU A 12 -4.73 8.76 23.23
C GLU A 12 -4.60 10.20 23.78
N ASN A 13 -3.38 10.75 23.78
CA ASN A 13 -3.03 11.99 24.48
C ASN A 13 -3.04 13.24 23.59
N VAL A 14 -3.33 13.11 22.30
CA VAL A 14 -3.37 14.20 21.32
C VAL A 14 -4.66 14.07 20.51
N ALA A 15 -5.40 15.16 20.36
CA ALA A 15 -6.59 15.17 19.50
C ALA A 15 -6.18 14.79 18.06
N GLY A 16 -6.78 13.73 17.52
CA GLY A 16 -6.56 13.30 16.15
C GLY A 16 -7.30 14.18 15.12
N ILE A 17 -7.17 13.84 13.84
CA ILE A 17 -7.97 14.46 12.78
C ILE A 17 -9.43 14.03 12.93
N GLU A 18 -10.36 15.00 13.00
CA GLU A 18 -11.75 14.80 12.62
C GLU A 18 -11.87 14.98 11.09
N GLY A 19 -11.87 13.88 10.33
CA GLY A 19 -12.17 13.96 8.89
C GLY A 19 -11.58 12.85 8.04
N GLU A 20 -12.45 12.08 7.36
CA GLU A 20 -12.06 11.28 6.21
C GLU A 20 -11.54 12.21 5.10
N GLY A 21 -10.35 11.95 4.56
CA GLY A 21 -9.92 12.61 3.34
C GLY A 21 -10.78 12.14 2.15
N SER A 22 -10.79 12.93 1.07
CA SER A 22 -11.56 12.60 -0.13
C SER A 22 -11.13 11.25 -0.72
N GLY A 23 -12.09 10.37 -1.03
CA GLY A 23 -11.82 9.07 -1.67
C GLY A 23 -11.31 7.97 -0.72
N GLY A 24 -11.46 8.13 0.60
CA GLY A 24 -11.10 7.10 1.59
C GLY A 24 -9.61 7.07 1.97
N TYR A 25 -8.83 8.07 1.54
CA TYR A 25 -7.43 8.24 1.97
C TYR A 25 -7.34 9.19 3.16
N ALA A 26 -6.43 8.93 4.09
CA ALA A 26 -6.24 9.78 5.28
C ALA A 26 -5.65 11.15 4.91
N GLY A 27 -6.14 12.21 5.56
CA GLY A 27 -5.57 13.55 5.48
C GLY A 27 -4.22 13.67 6.21
N GLU A 28 -3.52 14.78 6.00
CA GLU A 28 -2.26 15.07 6.70
C GLU A 28 -2.53 15.38 8.19
N MET A 29 -1.79 14.72 9.09
CA MET A 29 -1.91 14.85 10.54
C MET A 29 -1.12 16.05 11.06
N SER A 30 -1.53 16.62 12.21
CA SER A 30 -0.76 17.69 12.85
C SER A 30 0.65 17.20 13.25
N PRO A 31 1.66 18.08 13.28
CA PRO A 31 3.02 17.71 13.69
C PRO A 31 3.08 17.07 15.09
N GLU A 32 2.24 17.53 16.02
CA GLU A 32 2.16 17.01 17.39
C GLU A 32 1.62 15.57 17.40
N TYR A 33 0.61 15.29 16.57
CA TYR A 33 0.06 13.94 16.43
C TYR A 33 1.06 13.01 15.75
N GLN A 34 1.75 13.47 14.71
CA GLN A 34 2.80 12.70 14.02
C GLN A 34 3.92 12.31 14.98
N ALA A 35 4.38 13.24 15.83
CA ALA A 35 5.41 12.97 16.82
C ALA A 35 4.95 11.93 17.87
N ALA A 36 3.75 12.10 18.42
CA ALA A 36 3.19 11.17 19.40
C ALA A 36 2.95 9.77 18.78
N GLN A 37 2.53 9.71 17.52
CA GLN A 37 2.37 8.47 16.78
C GLN A 37 3.73 7.79 16.55
N ALA A 38 4.76 8.54 16.16
CA ALA A 38 6.11 8.00 15.98
C ALA A 38 6.69 7.43 17.29
N GLU A 39 6.47 8.10 18.42
CA GLU A 39 6.89 7.61 19.74
C GLU A 39 6.16 6.31 20.11
N LEU A 40 4.83 6.30 19.98
CA LEU A 40 4.00 5.11 20.22
C LEU A 40 4.49 3.93 19.38
N VAL A 41 4.64 4.14 18.07
CA VAL A 41 5.12 3.13 17.12
C VAL A 41 6.52 2.64 17.50
N SER A 42 7.43 3.53 17.89
CA SER A 42 8.79 3.15 18.34
C SER A 42 8.76 2.19 19.53
N GLY A 43 7.95 2.48 20.56
CA GLY A 43 7.82 1.63 21.74
C GLY A 43 7.20 0.26 21.44
N HIS A 44 6.36 0.17 20.41
CA HIS A 44 5.77 -1.08 19.97
C HIS A 44 6.72 -1.91 19.10
N ILE A 45 7.41 -1.29 18.13
CA ILE A 45 8.33 -1.95 17.18
C ILE A 45 9.42 -2.71 17.93
N ALA A 46 10.04 -2.09 18.94
CA ALA A 46 11.12 -2.72 19.72
C ALA A 46 10.72 -4.06 20.37
N LYS A 47 9.42 -4.25 20.63
CA LYS A 47 8.86 -5.45 21.27
C LYS A 47 8.33 -6.48 20.26
N GLN A 48 8.26 -6.15 18.96
CA GLN A 48 7.75 -7.06 17.94
C GLN A 48 8.84 -7.95 17.35
N ASP A 49 8.47 -9.20 17.07
CA ASP A 49 9.32 -10.13 16.31
C ASP A 49 9.13 -9.97 14.80
N ILE A 50 7.91 -9.63 14.38
CA ILE A 50 7.54 -9.46 12.98
C ILE A 50 6.81 -8.13 12.81
N VAL A 51 7.24 -7.32 11.85
CA VAL A 51 6.57 -6.08 11.45
C VAL A 51 6.27 -6.14 9.96
N ILE A 52 5.04 -5.76 9.56
CA ILE A 52 4.63 -5.71 8.15
C ILE A 52 4.18 -4.28 7.86
N THR A 53 4.81 -3.60 6.90
CA THR A 53 4.45 -2.24 6.50
C THR A 53 3.77 -2.26 5.13
N THR A 54 2.62 -1.61 5.05
CA THR A 54 1.76 -1.63 3.84
C THR A 54 1.31 -0.22 3.43
N ALA A 55 1.92 0.82 3.95
CA ALA A 55 1.45 2.19 3.74
C ALA A 55 1.89 2.68 2.36
N LEU A 56 0.91 2.87 1.48
CA LEU A 56 1.12 3.34 0.12
C LEU A 56 0.04 4.37 -0.22
N ILE A 57 0.46 5.53 -0.73
CA ILE A 57 -0.44 6.56 -1.25
C ILE A 57 -0.25 6.60 -2.77
N PRO A 58 -1.31 6.33 -3.57
CA PRO A 58 -1.19 6.37 -5.03
C PRO A 58 -0.62 7.70 -5.53
N GLY A 59 0.37 7.62 -6.43
CA GLY A 59 1.01 8.79 -7.03
C GLY A 59 1.99 9.54 -6.12
N ARG A 60 2.24 9.07 -4.89
CA ARG A 60 3.26 9.64 -3.99
C ARG A 60 4.30 8.58 -3.60
N PRO A 61 5.55 8.97 -3.27
CA PRO A 61 6.49 8.07 -2.63
C PRO A 61 5.91 7.49 -1.34
N ALA A 62 6.30 6.26 -1.01
CA ALA A 62 5.94 5.63 0.24
C ALA A 62 6.48 6.48 1.42
N PRO A 63 5.65 6.74 2.46
CA PRO A 63 6.13 7.46 3.63
C PRO A 63 7.15 6.61 4.39
N ARG A 64 8.22 7.24 4.90
CA ARG A 64 9.15 6.60 5.84
C ARG A 64 8.47 6.51 7.20
N LEU A 65 8.20 5.29 7.66
CA LEU A 65 7.50 5.00 8.92
C LEU A 65 8.44 4.40 9.98
N ILE A 66 9.48 3.68 9.54
CA ILE A 66 10.42 2.99 10.41
C ILE A 66 11.84 3.46 10.07
N SER A 67 12.44 4.18 11.01
CA SER A 67 13.83 4.64 10.95
C SER A 67 14.83 3.53 11.27
N ALA A 68 16.09 3.70 10.86
CA ALA A 68 17.17 2.77 11.17
C ALA A 68 17.38 2.58 12.68
N ALA A 69 17.12 3.62 13.49
CA ALA A 69 17.18 3.54 14.95
C ALA A 69 16.08 2.63 15.52
N GLN A 70 14.87 2.67 14.96
CA GLN A 70 13.79 1.76 15.34
C GLN A 70 14.06 0.33 14.87
N VAL A 71 14.68 0.13 13.70
CA VAL A 71 15.12 -1.21 13.27
C VAL A 71 16.16 -1.76 14.27
N ALA A 72 17.14 -0.94 14.65
CA ALA A 72 18.20 -1.36 15.57
C ALA A 72 17.71 -1.63 17.01
N SER A 73 16.54 -1.12 17.41
CA SER A 73 15.97 -1.39 18.73
C SER A 73 15.19 -2.70 18.82
N MET A 74 14.92 -3.35 17.68
CA MET A 74 14.29 -4.66 17.65
C MET A 74 15.25 -5.75 18.12
N ARG A 75 14.69 -6.90 18.51
CA ARG A 75 15.49 -8.08 18.87
C ARG A 75 16.24 -8.60 17.64
N PRO A 76 17.52 -8.99 17.77
CA PRO A 76 18.21 -9.71 16.70
C PRO A 76 17.45 -10.98 16.31
N GLY A 77 17.32 -11.24 15.01
CA GLY A 77 16.48 -12.30 14.46
C GLY A 77 15.05 -11.89 14.11
N SER A 78 14.61 -10.69 14.50
CA SER A 78 13.32 -10.14 14.04
C SER A 78 13.29 -9.95 12.51
N VAL A 79 12.07 -9.89 11.97
CA VAL A 79 11.81 -9.72 10.53
C VAL A 79 10.89 -8.53 10.29
N ILE A 80 11.23 -7.72 9.29
CA ILE A 80 10.36 -6.68 8.75
C ILE A 80 10.02 -7.03 7.31
N VAL A 81 8.75 -6.96 6.93
CA VAL A 81 8.28 -7.13 5.55
C VAL A 81 7.76 -5.78 5.04
N ASP A 82 8.48 -5.19 4.10
CA ASP A 82 8.13 -3.90 3.52
C ASP A 82 7.43 -4.07 2.17
N LEU A 83 6.09 -4.03 2.18
CA LEU A 83 5.28 -4.19 0.96
C LEU A 83 5.26 -2.94 0.09
N ALA A 84 5.75 -1.79 0.58
CA ALA A 84 5.77 -0.53 -0.15
C ALA A 84 7.13 -0.25 -0.83
N VAL A 85 8.03 -1.24 -0.86
CA VAL A 85 9.42 -1.09 -1.31
C VAL A 85 9.55 -0.58 -2.75
N GLU A 86 8.61 -0.91 -3.63
CA GLU A 86 8.61 -0.48 -5.04
C GLU A 86 8.32 1.01 -5.21
N SER A 87 7.77 1.67 -4.19
CA SER A 87 7.49 3.11 -4.17
C SER A 87 8.42 3.86 -3.21
N GLY A 88 9.54 3.26 -2.83
CA GLY A 88 10.56 3.84 -1.94
C GLY A 88 10.71 3.10 -0.60
N GLY A 89 9.69 2.35 -0.19
CA GLY A 89 9.66 1.58 1.06
C GLY A 89 9.30 2.40 2.29
N ASN A 90 8.63 1.75 3.24
CA ASN A 90 8.30 2.37 4.53
C ASN A 90 9.46 2.30 5.54
N VAL A 91 10.48 1.49 5.27
CA VAL A 91 11.53 1.14 6.24
C VAL A 91 12.89 1.61 5.73
N GLU A 92 13.63 2.34 6.56
CA GLU A 92 15.02 2.69 6.24
C GLU A 92 15.90 1.43 6.20
N GLY A 93 16.73 1.32 5.16
CA GLY A 93 17.53 0.13 4.91
C GLY A 93 16.83 -0.93 4.05
N SER A 94 15.54 -0.77 3.70
CA SER A 94 14.90 -1.60 2.68
C SER A 94 15.59 -1.46 1.32
N VAL A 95 15.83 -2.59 0.66
CA VAL A 95 16.38 -2.65 -0.70
C VAL A 95 15.38 -3.35 -1.61
N ALA A 96 14.93 -2.64 -2.66
CA ALA A 96 13.93 -3.17 -3.57
C ALA A 96 14.45 -4.40 -4.33
N GLY A 97 13.74 -5.52 -4.17
CA GLY A 97 14.06 -6.82 -4.75
C GLY A 97 14.84 -7.75 -3.83
N GLU A 98 15.23 -7.31 -2.63
CA GLU A 98 16.17 -8.05 -1.78
C GLU A 98 15.62 -8.28 -0.37
N ALA A 99 16.19 -9.30 0.30
CA ALA A 99 16.07 -9.48 1.73
C ALA A 99 17.45 -9.20 2.35
N VAL A 100 17.56 -8.13 3.14
CA VAL A 100 18.82 -7.64 3.69
C VAL A 100 18.81 -7.73 5.20
N VAL A 101 19.97 -7.94 5.82
CA VAL A 101 20.11 -7.92 7.28
C VAL A 101 20.69 -6.58 7.71
N VAL A 102 19.97 -5.85 8.55
CA VAL A 102 20.37 -4.56 9.12
C VAL A 102 20.26 -4.65 10.63
N SER A 103 21.36 -4.39 11.35
CA SER A 103 21.39 -4.44 12.83
C SER A 103 20.85 -5.76 13.43
N GLY A 104 21.06 -6.88 12.74
CA GLY A 104 20.57 -8.20 13.17
C GLY A 104 19.10 -8.48 12.84
N VAL A 105 18.40 -7.56 12.17
CA VAL A 105 17.00 -7.70 11.72
C VAL A 105 16.97 -7.96 10.22
N THR A 106 16.15 -8.91 9.77
CA THR A 106 15.97 -9.17 8.33
C THR A 106 14.87 -8.27 7.78
N ILE A 107 15.20 -7.42 6.81
CA ILE A 107 14.25 -6.58 6.09
C ILE A 107 13.97 -7.21 4.73
N VAL A 108 12.75 -7.65 4.51
CA VAL A 108 12.27 -8.28 3.27
C VAL A 108 11.59 -7.22 2.41
N GLY A 109 12.24 -6.84 1.32
CA GLY A 109 11.78 -5.84 0.37
C GLY A 109 11.60 -6.40 -1.05
N TYR A 110 10.92 -7.54 -1.21
CA TYR A 110 10.72 -8.13 -2.54
C TYR A 110 9.75 -7.32 -3.41
N ARG A 111 10.11 -7.17 -4.69
CA ARG A 111 9.22 -6.63 -5.73
C ARG A 111 8.14 -7.64 -6.09
N ASN A 112 7.00 -7.16 -6.59
CA ASN A 112 5.95 -8.01 -7.16
C ASN A 112 5.60 -9.21 -6.26
N VAL A 113 5.27 -8.95 -5.00
CA VAL A 113 4.99 -10.01 -4.01
C VAL A 113 3.90 -10.97 -4.47
N ALA A 114 2.90 -10.48 -5.22
CA ALA A 114 1.84 -11.30 -5.81
C ALA A 114 2.38 -12.42 -6.73
N SER A 115 3.48 -12.17 -7.46
CA SER A 115 4.11 -13.20 -8.30
C SER A 115 4.66 -14.40 -7.51
N ARG A 116 4.89 -14.25 -6.20
CA ARG A 116 5.33 -15.36 -5.33
C ARG A 116 4.20 -16.34 -5.00
N LEU A 117 2.96 -15.99 -5.35
CA LEU A 117 1.75 -16.82 -5.30
C LEU A 117 1.08 -16.82 -6.70
N ALA A 118 1.88 -17.08 -7.74
CA ALA A 118 1.48 -16.87 -9.13
C ALA A 118 0.17 -17.58 -9.53
N ALA A 119 -0.07 -18.80 -9.06
CA ALA A 119 -1.28 -19.55 -9.39
C ALA A 119 -2.55 -18.84 -8.90
N ASP A 120 -2.59 -18.47 -7.61
CA ASP A 120 -3.73 -17.80 -6.99
C ASP A 120 -3.89 -16.37 -7.53
N ALA A 121 -2.78 -15.63 -7.66
CA ALA A 121 -2.78 -14.29 -8.23
C ALA A 121 -3.33 -14.29 -9.67
N SER A 122 -2.93 -15.25 -10.50
CA SER A 122 -3.42 -15.39 -11.87
C SER A 122 -4.90 -15.76 -11.91
N ALA A 123 -5.35 -16.68 -11.05
CA ALA A 123 -6.75 -17.08 -10.98
C ALA A 123 -7.65 -15.90 -10.61
N LEU A 124 -7.29 -15.15 -9.55
CA LEU A 124 -8.02 -13.96 -9.09
C LEU A 124 -7.99 -12.84 -10.13
N PHE A 125 -6.84 -12.56 -10.74
CA PHE A 125 -6.73 -11.52 -11.76
C PHE A 125 -7.53 -11.87 -13.03
N SER A 126 -7.48 -13.12 -13.49
CA SER A 126 -8.29 -13.56 -14.63
C SER A 126 -9.79 -13.43 -14.35
N ARG A 127 -10.22 -13.70 -13.11
CA ARG A 127 -11.61 -13.54 -12.69
C ARG A 127 -12.03 -12.07 -12.73
N ASN A 128 -11.16 -11.14 -12.29
CA ASN A 128 -11.43 -9.71 -12.40
C ASN A 128 -11.60 -9.28 -13.86
N LEU A 129 -10.71 -9.71 -14.76
CA LEU A 129 -10.82 -9.43 -16.19
C LEU A 129 -12.09 -10.03 -16.82
N PHE A 130 -12.43 -11.27 -16.47
CA PHE A 130 -13.65 -11.92 -16.93
C PHE A 130 -14.89 -11.18 -16.44
N ASN A 131 -14.95 -10.81 -15.17
CA ASN A 131 -16.08 -10.09 -14.58
C ASN A 131 -16.23 -8.71 -15.22
N PHE A 132 -15.12 -7.99 -15.43
CA PHE A 132 -15.11 -6.72 -16.14
C PHE A 132 -15.66 -6.87 -17.57
N LEU A 133 -15.11 -7.79 -18.36
CA LEU A 133 -15.59 -8.02 -19.72
C LEU A 133 -17.06 -8.43 -19.73
N SER A 134 -17.48 -9.34 -18.84
CA SER A 134 -18.86 -9.82 -18.76
C SER A 134 -19.84 -8.72 -18.41
N ALA A 135 -19.45 -7.78 -17.54
CA ALA A 135 -20.29 -6.64 -17.15
C ALA A 135 -20.54 -5.67 -18.31
N PHE A 136 -19.58 -5.52 -19.22
CA PHE A 136 -19.62 -4.54 -20.31
C PHE A 136 -19.76 -5.16 -21.71
N TRP A 137 -19.93 -6.48 -21.82
CA TRP A 137 -20.00 -7.14 -23.13
C TRP A 137 -21.34 -6.90 -23.81
N ASP A 138 -21.31 -6.22 -24.96
CA ASP A 138 -22.47 -6.12 -25.84
C ASP A 138 -22.43 -7.28 -26.85
N LYS A 139 -23.48 -8.14 -26.80
CA LYS A 139 -23.59 -9.32 -27.67
C LYS A 139 -23.90 -8.95 -29.13
N GLU A 140 -24.63 -7.87 -29.37
CA GLU A 140 -25.02 -7.46 -30.71
C GLU A 140 -23.83 -6.82 -31.45
N GLN A 141 -23.05 -6.03 -30.72
CA GLN A 141 -21.85 -5.36 -31.25
C GLN A 141 -20.60 -6.24 -31.19
N GLY A 142 -20.63 -7.36 -30.46
CA GLY A 142 -19.52 -8.30 -30.33
C GLY A 142 -18.26 -7.69 -29.69
N LYS A 143 -18.42 -6.72 -28.80
CA LYS A 143 -17.32 -5.96 -28.18
C LYS A 143 -17.74 -5.38 -26.82
N PRO A 144 -16.78 -5.04 -25.93
CA PRO A 144 -17.10 -4.31 -24.72
C PRO A 144 -17.56 -2.88 -25.02
N VAL A 145 -18.65 -2.45 -24.39
CA VAL A 145 -19.20 -1.10 -24.44
C VAL A 145 -19.24 -0.57 -23.01
N LEU A 146 -18.36 0.36 -22.71
CA LEU A 146 -18.27 1.01 -21.39
C LEU A 146 -19.20 2.23 -21.35
N ASP A 147 -19.83 2.48 -20.21
CA ASP A 147 -20.52 3.73 -19.93
C ASP A 147 -19.55 4.91 -19.77
N GLU A 148 -20.07 6.13 -19.64
CA GLU A 148 -19.24 7.33 -19.48
C GLU A 148 -18.49 7.33 -18.14
N GLU A 149 -19.13 6.92 -17.04
CA GLU A 149 -18.52 6.96 -15.69
C GLU A 149 -17.28 6.06 -15.59
N ILE A 150 -17.42 4.78 -15.92
CA ILE A 150 -16.34 3.80 -15.84
C ILE A 150 -15.44 3.92 -17.06
N GLY A 151 -16.02 4.15 -18.24
CA GLY A 151 -15.29 4.31 -19.49
C GLY A 151 -14.28 5.45 -19.44
N ASP A 152 -14.69 6.65 -19.04
CA ASP A 152 -13.80 7.81 -18.99
C ASP A 152 -12.78 7.69 -17.85
N ALA A 153 -13.15 7.04 -16.75
CA ALA A 153 -12.26 6.83 -15.61
C ALA A 153 -11.06 5.92 -15.95
N ILE A 154 -11.27 4.84 -16.72
CA ILE A 154 -10.24 3.81 -16.94
C ILE A 154 -9.60 3.84 -18.33
N ARG A 155 -10.27 4.43 -19.33
CA ARG A 155 -9.76 4.43 -20.71
C ARG A 155 -8.60 5.39 -20.85
N LEU A 156 -7.41 4.84 -21.11
CA LEU A 156 -6.20 5.64 -21.32
C LEU A 156 -6.11 6.18 -22.75
N THR A 157 -6.44 5.35 -23.75
CA THR A 157 -6.32 5.69 -25.16
C THR A 157 -7.52 5.21 -25.99
N GLN A 158 -7.79 5.91 -27.09
CA GLN A 158 -8.77 5.50 -28.10
C GLN A 158 -8.38 6.06 -29.47
N GLY A 159 -8.43 5.24 -30.52
CA GLY A 159 -8.14 5.69 -31.89
C GLY A 159 -6.74 6.29 -32.05
N GLY A 160 -5.75 5.78 -31.31
CA GLY A 160 -4.37 6.27 -31.34
C GLY A 160 -4.12 7.58 -30.59
N LYS A 161 -5.10 8.09 -29.83
CA LYS A 161 -4.97 9.31 -29.01
C LYS A 161 -5.12 8.99 -27.53
N VAL A 162 -4.43 9.76 -26.69
CA VAL A 162 -4.70 9.80 -25.24
C VAL A 162 -6.06 10.46 -25.03
N VAL A 163 -6.91 9.83 -24.22
CA VAL A 163 -8.27 10.33 -23.91
C VAL A 163 -8.51 10.52 -22.41
N ASN A 164 -7.66 9.94 -21.55
CA ASN A 164 -7.81 10.10 -20.11
C ASN A 164 -7.38 11.51 -19.68
N ALA A 165 -8.29 12.25 -19.03
CA ALA A 165 -8.01 13.61 -18.56
C ALA A 165 -6.78 13.69 -17.64
N ARG A 166 -6.49 12.64 -16.86
CA ARG A 166 -5.33 12.61 -15.94
C ARG A 166 -3.97 12.53 -16.63
N LEU A 167 -3.95 12.19 -17.92
CA LEU A 167 -2.73 12.06 -18.73
C LEU A 167 -2.59 13.19 -19.76
N LEU A 168 -3.60 14.06 -19.88
CA LEU A 168 -3.61 15.21 -20.81
C LEU A 168 -3.14 16.51 -20.13
N SER A 169 -3.01 16.50 -18.81
CA SER A 169 -2.42 17.56 -17.98
C SER A 169 -0.99 17.24 -17.59
#